data_AF-A0A0A1TF41-F1
#
_entry.id   AF-A0A0A1TF41-F1
#
_cell.length_a   1.000
_cell.length_b   1.000
_cell.length_c   1.000
_cell.angle_alpha   90.00
_cell.angle_beta   90.00
_cell.angle_gamma   90.00
#
_symmetry.space_group_name_H-M   'P 1'
#
loop_
_entity.id
_entity.type
_entity.pdbx_description
1 polymer ?
#
loop_
_entity_poly.entity_id
_entity_poly.type
_entity_poly.pdbx_seq_one_letter_code
_entity_poly.pdbx_strand_id
1 'polypeptide(L)'
;MPKSSEKPQALQVSGFKEYLTNPLLLWYYQEINKPGSSVSDVDTFYLNFLKDVFTLRDLFGVEQEARTASQLGIHKKSDDFTTCSVRDSNGKRVILCENRQRDEESQTSIWSDALEYAVSYTLVIRLEDSQDSEETLYLTVNIGTHLRFHELPGKSSEARDWAPAAGRC
;
A
#
# COMPACT_ATOMS: atom_id res chain seq x y z
N MET A 1 29.99 8.01 7.28
CA MET A 1 28.80 8.88 7.10
C MET A 1 28.07 8.42 5.85
N PRO A 2 26.91 7.74 5.94
CA PRO A 2 26.02 7.63 4.80
C PRO A 2 25.34 8.98 4.58
N LYS A 3 25.27 9.37 3.31
CA LYS A 3 24.80 10.66 2.80
C LYS A 3 23.27 10.68 2.65
N SER A 4 22.74 11.90 2.75
CA SER A 4 21.43 12.38 2.27
C SER A 4 20.20 11.75 2.92
N SER A 5 19.64 12.47 3.89
CA SER A 5 18.24 12.36 4.29
C SER A 5 17.35 12.90 3.15
N GLU A 6 17.15 12.10 2.11
CA GLU A 6 16.05 12.38 1.18
C GLU A 6 14.75 12.15 1.95
N LYS A 7 13.90 13.18 1.98
CA LYS A 7 12.58 13.06 2.61
C LYS A 7 11.82 11.92 1.92
N PRO A 8 10.99 11.14 2.65
CA PRO A 8 10.07 10.17 2.06
C PRO A 8 9.33 10.80 0.89
N GLN A 9 9.60 10.33 -0.33
CA GLN A 9 8.99 10.89 -1.53
C GLN A 9 7.73 10.10 -1.87
N ALA A 10 6.59 10.76 -1.77
CA ALA A 10 5.36 10.23 -2.33
C ALA A 10 5.47 10.22 -3.86
N LEU A 11 5.23 9.07 -4.46
CA LEU A 11 5.24 8.87 -5.91
C LEU A 11 3.83 9.04 -6.44
N GLN A 12 3.68 9.71 -7.57
CA GLN A 12 2.39 9.78 -8.25
C GLN A 12 2.15 8.51 -9.06
N VAL A 13 0.93 7.99 -8.99
CA VAL A 13 0.46 6.86 -9.80
C VAL A 13 0.67 7.12 -11.30
N SER A 14 0.56 8.37 -11.77
CA SER A 14 0.84 8.75 -13.16
C SER A 14 2.28 8.49 -13.60
N GLY A 15 3.22 8.31 -12.67
CA GLY A 15 4.59 7.87 -12.94
C GLY A 15 4.67 6.42 -13.45
N PHE A 16 3.64 5.61 -13.20
CA PHE A 16 3.54 4.19 -13.53
C PHE A 16 2.70 3.96 -14.81
N LYS A 17 3.01 4.73 -15.88
CA LYS A 17 2.20 4.79 -17.11
C LYS A 17 1.99 3.44 -17.81
N GLU A 18 2.94 2.53 -17.67
CA GLU A 18 2.87 1.17 -18.24
C GLU A 18 1.72 0.33 -17.67
N TYR A 19 1.33 0.59 -16.41
CA TYR A 19 0.19 -0.06 -15.78
C TYR A 19 -1.13 0.64 -16.14
N LEU A 20 -1.12 1.95 -16.45
CA LEU A 20 -2.30 2.69 -16.93
C LEU A 20 -2.60 2.49 -18.43
N THR A 21 -2.11 1.42 -19.05
CA THR A 21 -2.35 1.10 -20.47
C THR A 21 -3.73 0.50 -20.71
N ASN A 22 -4.35 -0.07 -19.67
CA ASN A 22 -5.72 -0.58 -19.70
C ASN A 22 -6.73 0.60 -19.74
N PRO A 23 -7.58 0.72 -20.78
CA PRO A 23 -8.54 1.82 -20.88
C PRO A 23 -9.49 1.95 -19.69
N LEU A 24 -9.86 0.82 -19.06
CA LEU A 24 -10.71 0.83 -17.88
C LEU A 24 -9.95 1.37 -16.65
N LEU A 25 -8.70 0.99 -16.48
CA LEU A 25 -7.87 1.48 -15.36
C LEU A 25 -7.54 2.97 -15.53
N LEU A 26 -7.27 3.40 -16.76
CA LEU A 26 -7.12 4.82 -17.09
C LEU A 26 -8.39 5.60 -16.78
N TRP A 27 -9.58 5.04 -17.08
CA TRP A 27 -10.85 5.65 -16.72
C TRP A 27 -11.00 5.80 -15.21
N TYR A 28 -10.76 4.75 -14.41
CA TYR A 28 -10.78 4.86 -12.95
C TYR A 28 -9.78 5.88 -12.42
N TYR A 29 -8.57 5.93 -12.99
CA TYR A 29 -7.57 6.94 -12.64
C TYR A 29 -8.09 8.36 -12.90
N GLN A 30 -8.80 8.58 -14.01
CA GLN A 30 -9.42 9.87 -14.30
C GLN A 30 -10.56 10.20 -13.33
N GLU A 31 -11.38 9.23 -12.92
CA GLU A 31 -12.44 9.44 -11.92
C GLU A 31 -11.87 9.88 -10.57
N ILE A 32 -10.85 9.19 -10.06
CA ILE A 32 -10.17 9.59 -8.81
C ILE A 32 -9.35 10.87 -8.95
N ASN A 33 -9.26 11.46 -10.15
CA ASN A 33 -8.66 12.77 -10.39
C ASN A 33 -9.69 13.91 -10.43
N LYS A 34 -11.00 13.63 -10.41
CA LYS A 34 -12.04 14.69 -10.41
C LYS A 34 -12.29 15.27 -9.02
N PRO A 35 -12.32 16.59 -8.81
CA PRO A 35 -12.60 17.18 -7.49
C PRO A 35 -13.85 16.57 -6.83
N GLY A 36 -13.74 16.17 -5.56
CA GLY A 36 -14.83 15.53 -4.81
C GLY A 36 -15.07 14.05 -5.14
N SER A 37 -14.10 13.35 -5.75
CA SER A 37 -14.15 11.90 -5.93
C SER A 37 -14.43 11.18 -4.61
N SER A 38 -15.26 10.14 -4.67
CA SER A 38 -15.69 9.41 -3.49
C SER A 38 -14.64 8.41 -3.00
N VAL A 39 -14.80 7.99 -1.75
CA VAL A 39 -14.12 6.82 -1.17
C VAL A 39 -14.19 5.59 -2.09
N SER A 40 -15.37 5.31 -2.65
CA SER A 40 -15.53 4.11 -3.48
C SER A 40 -14.77 4.21 -4.80
N ASP A 41 -14.54 5.42 -5.32
CA ASP A 41 -13.76 5.60 -6.54
C ASP A 41 -12.29 5.25 -6.29
N VAL A 42 -11.75 5.65 -5.13
CA VAL A 42 -10.37 5.36 -4.71
C VAL A 42 -10.18 3.86 -4.48
N ASP A 43 -11.06 3.23 -3.69
CA ASP A 43 -11.02 1.78 -3.44
C ASP A 43 -11.11 1.00 -4.77
N THR A 44 -12.01 1.42 -5.68
CA THR A 44 -12.19 0.75 -6.96
C THR A 44 -10.95 0.91 -7.85
N PHE A 45 -10.34 2.10 -7.88
CA PHE A 45 -9.11 2.32 -8.64
C PHE A 45 -8.00 1.40 -8.14
N TYR A 46 -7.66 1.43 -6.85
CA TYR A 46 -6.54 0.66 -6.33
C TYR A 46 -6.78 -0.85 -6.43
N LEU A 47 -8.00 -1.34 -6.18
CA LEU A 47 -8.30 -2.77 -6.35
C LEU A 47 -8.03 -3.26 -7.78
N ASN A 48 -8.27 -2.44 -8.80
CA ASN A 48 -7.98 -2.80 -10.19
C ASN A 48 -6.51 -2.55 -10.55
N PHE A 49 -5.94 -1.43 -10.09
CA PHE A 49 -4.52 -1.11 -10.29
C PHE A 49 -3.62 -2.23 -9.74
N LEU A 50 -3.90 -2.69 -8.53
CA LEU A 50 -3.14 -3.73 -7.87
C LEU A 50 -3.23 -5.08 -8.57
N LYS A 51 -4.37 -5.42 -9.19
CA LYS A 51 -4.51 -6.65 -9.99
C LYS A 51 -3.69 -6.58 -11.29
N ASP A 52 -3.58 -5.40 -11.88
CA ASP A 52 -2.80 -5.18 -13.09
C ASP A 52 -1.28 -5.10 -12.77
N VAL A 53 -0.90 -4.57 -11.60
CA VAL A 53 0.49 -4.56 -11.11
C VAL A 53 0.94 -5.94 -10.65
N PHE A 54 0.16 -6.59 -9.79
CA PHE A 54 0.41 -7.93 -9.26
C PHE A 54 -0.36 -8.95 -10.10
N THR A 55 0.19 -9.25 -11.28
CA THR A 55 -0.49 -10.13 -12.23
C THR A 55 -0.41 -11.60 -11.82
N LEU A 56 -1.35 -12.40 -12.32
CA LEU A 56 -1.25 -13.87 -12.30
C LEU A 56 0.01 -14.40 -12.99
N ARG A 57 0.66 -13.63 -13.88
CA ARG A 57 1.90 -14.07 -14.55
C ARG A 57 3.08 -14.13 -13.58
N ASP A 58 3.09 -13.25 -12.59
CA ASP A 58 4.07 -13.25 -11.50
C ASP A 58 3.60 -14.11 -10.32
N LEU A 59 2.50 -14.86 -10.50
CA LEU A 59 1.90 -15.78 -9.53
C LEU A 59 1.48 -15.13 -8.21
N PHE A 60 1.20 -13.82 -8.23
CA PHE A 60 0.62 -13.12 -7.09
C PHE A 60 -0.91 -13.21 -7.11
N GLY A 61 -1.49 -13.51 -5.96
CA GLY A 61 -2.93 -13.40 -5.70
C GLY A 61 -3.21 -12.22 -4.77
N VAL A 62 -4.25 -11.44 -5.07
CA VAL A 62 -4.76 -10.37 -4.19
C VAL A 62 -5.72 -10.97 -3.17
N GLU A 63 -5.39 -10.87 -1.89
CA GLU A 63 -6.20 -11.30 -0.75
C GLU A 63 -6.68 -10.06 0.01
N GLN A 64 -8.00 -9.85 0.04
CA GLN A 64 -8.59 -8.81 0.88
C GLN A 64 -8.69 -9.31 2.32
N GLU A 65 -8.28 -8.47 3.29
CA GLU A 65 -8.43 -8.81 4.69
C GLU A 65 -9.91 -8.82 5.08
N ALA A 66 -10.38 -9.96 5.59
CA ALA A 66 -11.75 -10.11 6.08
C ALA A 66 -11.90 -9.72 7.55
N ARG A 67 -10.80 -9.73 8.33
CA ARG A 67 -10.78 -9.38 9.74
C ARG A 67 -10.82 -7.87 9.92
N THR A 68 -11.64 -7.40 10.85
CA THR A 68 -11.68 -5.99 11.24
C THR A 68 -10.43 -5.60 12.02
N ALA A 69 -10.07 -4.31 12.03
CA ALA A 69 -8.99 -3.79 12.87
C ALA A 69 -9.13 -4.22 14.35
N SER A 70 -10.36 -4.21 14.87
CA SER A 70 -10.65 -4.67 16.24
C SER A 70 -10.37 -6.15 16.47
N GLN A 71 -10.67 -7.02 15.49
CA GLN A 71 -10.36 -8.45 15.55
C GLN A 71 -8.85 -8.71 15.54
N LEU A 72 -8.07 -7.78 14.98
CA LEU A 72 -6.62 -7.83 14.92
C LEU A 72 -5.93 -7.17 16.12
N GLY A 73 -6.71 -6.65 17.09
CA GLY A 73 -6.17 -5.89 18.23
C GLY A 73 -5.60 -4.52 17.84
N ILE A 74 -5.92 -4.02 16.64
CA ILE A 74 -5.49 -2.70 16.17
C ILE A 74 -6.51 -1.69 16.71
N HIS A 75 -6.11 -0.96 17.75
CA HIS A 75 -6.98 -0.01 18.46
C HIS A 75 -7.09 1.37 17.79
N LYS A 76 -6.29 1.63 16.75
CA LYS A 76 -6.39 2.86 15.97
C LYS A 76 -7.62 2.78 15.08
N LYS A 77 -8.57 3.69 15.32
CA LYS A 77 -9.80 3.80 14.51
C LYS A 77 -9.40 4.22 13.09
N SER A 78 -9.83 3.45 12.11
CA SER A 78 -9.36 3.51 10.72
C SER A 78 -10.53 3.22 9.78
N ASP A 79 -11.68 3.85 10.03
CA ASP A 79 -12.82 3.71 9.09
C ASP A 79 -12.44 4.23 7.69
N ASP A 80 -11.37 5.04 7.63
CA ASP A 80 -10.80 5.69 6.46
C ASP A 80 -9.70 4.88 5.75
N PHE A 81 -9.17 3.80 6.35
CA PHE A 81 -8.15 2.97 5.68
C PHE A 81 -8.66 1.56 5.34
N THR A 82 -8.39 1.12 4.11
CA THR A 82 -8.51 -0.28 3.68
C THR A 82 -7.14 -0.92 3.70
N THR A 83 -7.02 -2.15 4.20
CA THR A 83 -5.79 -2.94 4.02
C THR A 83 -6.07 -4.23 3.25
N CYS A 84 -5.24 -4.52 2.25
CA CYS A 84 -5.19 -5.83 1.59
C CYS A 84 -3.74 -6.34 1.55
N SER A 85 -3.58 -7.60 1.14
CA SER A 85 -2.25 -8.17 0.91
C SER A 85 -2.21 -8.91 -0.41
N VAL A 86 -1.05 -8.90 -1.06
CA VAL A 86 -0.77 -9.78 -2.20
C VAL A 86 0.22 -10.84 -1.77
N ARG A 87 -0.03 -12.10 -2.18
CA ARG A 87 0.79 -13.25 -1.82
C ARG A 87 1.21 -14.03 -3.06
N ASP A 88 2.48 -14.44 -3.12
CA ASP A 88 2.95 -15.40 -4.12
C ASP A 88 2.91 -16.86 -3.64
N SER A 89 3.25 -17.81 -4.51
CA SER A 89 3.31 -19.24 -4.15
C SER A 89 4.39 -19.58 -3.11
N ASN A 90 5.35 -18.69 -2.88
CA ASN A 90 6.44 -18.87 -1.91
C ASN A 90 6.08 -18.26 -0.54
N GLY A 91 4.91 -17.64 -0.41
CA GLY A 91 4.48 -16.99 0.81
C GLY A 91 5.02 -15.57 1.00
N LYS A 92 5.70 -14.99 -0.02
CA LYS A 92 6.06 -13.58 0.00
C LYS A 92 4.81 -12.75 -0.01
N ARG A 93 4.76 -11.74 0.86
CA ARG A 93 3.62 -10.83 0.97
C ARG A 93 4.01 -9.38 0.80
N VAL A 94 3.17 -8.63 0.09
CA VAL A 94 3.17 -7.17 0.12
C VAL A 94 1.86 -6.70 0.74
N ILE A 95 1.96 -5.82 1.73
CA ILE A 95 0.81 -5.23 2.41
C ILE A 95 0.45 -3.91 1.73
N LEU A 96 -0.83 -3.66 1.53
CA LEU A 96 -1.31 -2.54 0.75
C LEU A 96 -2.32 -1.80 1.62
N CYS A 97 -1.97 -0.60 2.06
CA CYS A 97 -2.80 0.24 2.91
C CYS A 97 -3.25 1.47 2.13
N GLU A 98 -4.56 1.69 2.04
CA GLU A 98 -5.17 2.72 1.21
C GLU A 98 -6.00 3.66 2.07
N ASN A 99 -5.73 4.96 1.98
CA ASN A 99 -6.63 5.99 2.47
C ASN A 99 -7.74 6.21 1.44
N ARG A 100 -8.97 6.08 1.93
CA ARG A 100 -10.22 6.30 1.22
C ARG A 100 -10.49 7.79 0.98
N GLN A 101 -9.90 8.68 1.76
CA GLN A 101 -10.10 10.12 1.64
C GLN A 101 -9.10 10.75 0.65
N ARG A 102 -9.66 11.51 -0.30
CA ARG A 102 -8.92 12.24 -1.33
C ARG A 102 -8.68 13.69 -0.85
N ASP A 103 -7.69 14.38 -1.44
CA ASP A 103 -7.23 15.73 -1.04
C ASP A 103 -6.46 15.78 0.29
N GLU A 104 -6.09 14.62 0.84
CA GLU A 104 -5.25 14.49 2.03
C GLU A 104 -3.77 14.23 1.71
N GLU A 105 -3.38 14.22 0.44
CA GLU A 105 -2.05 13.81 -0.01
C GLU A 105 -0.93 14.74 0.52
N SER A 106 -1.26 15.98 0.87
CA SER A 106 -0.30 16.91 1.50
C SER A 106 -0.24 16.83 3.03
N GLN A 107 -1.18 16.14 3.67
CA GLN A 107 -1.29 16.12 5.13
C GLN A 107 -0.33 15.09 5.74
N THR A 108 0.75 15.58 6.37
CA THR A 108 1.78 14.69 6.95
C THR A 108 1.23 13.78 8.04
N SER A 109 0.28 14.25 8.85
CA SER A 109 -0.39 13.44 9.88
C SER A 109 -1.09 12.22 9.30
N ILE A 110 -1.79 12.38 8.17
CA ILE A 110 -2.53 11.30 7.53
C ILE A 110 -1.57 10.23 7.00
N TRP A 111 -0.44 10.62 6.40
CA TRP A 111 0.60 9.68 5.99
C TRP A 111 1.18 8.90 7.18
N SER A 112 1.45 9.58 8.30
CA SER A 112 1.93 8.93 9.52
C SER A 112 0.90 7.97 10.10
N ASP A 113 -0.37 8.36 10.15
CA ASP A 113 -1.45 7.53 10.67
C ASP A 113 -1.67 6.28 9.81
N ALA A 114 -1.66 6.45 8.48
CA ALA A 114 -1.77 5.35 7.53
C ALA A 114 -0.57 4.38 7.64
N LEU A 115 0.65 4.90 7.79
CA LEU A 115 1.84 4.06 7.98
C LEU A 115 1.79 3.29 9.30
N GLU A 116 1.42 3.94 10.41
CA GLU A 116 1.28 3.26 11.70
C GLU A 116 0.21 2.16 11.66
N TYR A 117 -0.90 2.41 10.95
CA TYR A 117 -1.95 1.41 10.73
C TYR A 117 -1.43 0.24 9.89
N ALA A 118 -0.77 0.52 8.77
CA ALA A 118 -0.16 -0.49 7.90
C ALA A 118 0.89 -1.34 8.65
N VAL A 119 1.74 -0.72 9.47
CA VAL A 119 2.74 -1.41 10.30
C VAL A 119 2.07 -2.30 11.34
N SER A 120 1.06 -1.79 12.04
CA SER A 120 0.31 -2.58 13.03
C SER A 120 -0.29 -3.83 12.40
N TYR A 121 -0.88 -3.68 11.22
CA TYR A 121 -1.41 -4.80 10.44
C TYR A 121 -0.32 -5.77 9.97
N THR A 122 0.79 -5.25 9.44
CA THR A 122 1.93 -6.06 8.98
C THR A 122 2.53 -6.89 10.11
N LEU A 123 2.58 -6.35 11.33
CA LEU A 123 3.04 -7.08 12.51
C LEU A 123 2.11 -8.24 12.87
N VAL A 124 0.79 -8.09 12.69
CA VAL A 124 -0.14 -9.22 12.89
C VAL A 124 0.11 -10.31 11.86
N ILE A 125 0.32 -9.94 10.59
CA ILE A 125 0.66 -10.92 9.54
C ILE A 125 1.98 -11.64 9.84
N ARG A 126 2.99 -10.94 10.33
CA ARG A 126 4.29 -11.52 10.70
C ARG A 126 4.16 -12.63 11.76
N LEU A 127 3.11 -12.59 12.59
CA LEU A 127 2.84 -13.60 13.61
C LEU A 127 2.08 -14.83 13.08
N GLU A 128 1.67 -14.85 11.81
CA GLU A 128 1.02 -16.01 11.21
C GLU A 128 2.04 -17.13 10.94
N ASP A 129 1.68 -18.38 11.23
CA ASP A 129 2.55 -19.57 11.10
C ASP A 129 3.17 -19.75 9.69
N SER A 130 2.56 -19.14 8.68
CA SER A 130 3.02 -19.17 7.28
C SER A 130 4.11 -18.15 6.94
N GLN A 131 4.57 -17.34 7.90
CA GLN A 131 5.52 -16.26 7.66
C GLN A 131 6.84 -16.51 8.39
N ASP A 132 7.96 -16.23 7.72
CA ASP A 132 9.26 -16.19 8.37
C ASP A 132 9.45 -14.84 9.07
N SER A 133 9.57 -14.87 10.40
CA SER A 133 9.75 -13.67 11.23
C SER A 133 11.06 -12.92 10.95
N GLU A 134 12.05 -13.55 10.29
CA GLU A 134 13.30 -12.93 9.86
C GLU A 134 13.19 -12.22 8.51
N GLU A 135 12.19 -12.57 7.70
CA GLU A 135 12.05 -12.00 6.37
C GLU A 135 11.57 -10.55 6.42
N THR A 136 12.00 -9.79 5.41
CA THR A 136 11.52 -8.42 5.21
C THR A 136 10.14 -8.48 4.58
N LEU A 137 9.18 -7.77 5.18
CA LEU A 137 7.86 -7.59 4.60
C LEU A 137 7.82 -6.23 3.92
N TYR A 138 7.19 -6.15 2.75
CA TYR A 138 7.03 -4.90 2.02
C TYR A 138 5.62 -4.38 2.23
N LEU A 139 5.47 -3.06 2.28
CA LEU A 139 4.17 -2.43 2.36
C LEU A 139 4.09 -1.16 1.52
N THR A 140 2.90 -0.83 1.05
CA THR A 140 2.60 0.43 0.39
C THR A 140 1.55 1.20 1.18
N VAL A 141 1.77 2.50 1.32
CA VAL A 141 0.77 3.44 1.82
C VAL A 141 0.31 4.27 0.64
N ASN A 142 -0.98 4.23 0.34
CA ASN A 142 -1.59 4.87 -0.80
C ASN A 142 -2.57 5.94 -0.27
N ILE A 143 -2.44 7.19 -0.70
CA ILE A 143 -3.35 8.28 -0.34
C ILE A 143 -3.72 9.01 -1.62
N GLY A 144 -5.02 9.00 -1.97
CA GLY A 144 -5.51 9.57 -3.22
C GLY A 144 -4.72 9.06 -4.42
N THR A 145 -4.05 9.95 -5.15
CA THR A 145 -3.25 9.62 -6.35
C THR A 145 -1.77 9.35 -6.08
N HIS A 146 -1.37 9.30 -4.81
CA HIS A 146 0.01 9.14 -4.39
C HIS A 146 0.21 7.84 -3.62
N LEU A 147 1.42 7.29 -3.73
CA LEU A 147 1.83 6.10 -2.99
C LEU A 147 3.23 6.27 -2.43
N ARG A 148 3.48 5.62 -1.29
CA ARG A 148 4.80 5.46 -0.68
C ARG A 148 5.06 3.99 -0.44
N PHE A 149 6.30 3.61 -0.66
CA PHE A 149 6.75 2.26 -0.44
C PHE A 149 7.60 2.21 0.83
N HIS A 150 7.38 1.17 1.63
CA HIS A 150 8.16 0.92 2.82
C HIS A 150 8.54 -0.56 2.90
N GLU A 151 9.63 -0.81 3.61
CA GLU A 151 10.02 -2.13 4.06
C GLU A 151 9.90 -2.21 5.58
N LEU A 152 9.46 -3.36 6.09
CA LEU A 152 9.50 -3.72 7.50
C LEU A 152 10.52 -4.86 7.65
N PRO A 153 11.76 -4.56 8.07
CA PRO A 153 12.80 -5.57 8.21
C PRO A 153 12.42 -6.68 9.20
N GLY A 154 13.09 -7.83 9.06
CA GLY A 154 13.03 -8.95 10.00
C GLY A 154 13.08 -8.49 11.46
N LYS A 155 12.14 -8.98 12.28
CA LYS A 155 12.02 -8.62 13.72
C LYS A 155 11.86 -7.13 14.06
N SER A 156 11.70 -6.25 13.07
CA SER A 156 11.51 -4.82 13.28
C SER A 156 10.03 -4.49 13.49
N SER A 157 9.74 -3.53 14.35
CA SER A 157 8.46 -2.82 14.42
C SER A 157 8.50 -1.46 13.72
N GLU A 158 9.66 -1.09 13.17
CA GLU A 158 9.87 0.18 12.48
C GLU A 158 10.01 -0.06 10.98
N ALA A 159 9.08 0.54 10.22
CA ALA A 159 9.15 0.56 8.77
C ALA A 159 10.17 1.61 8.30
N ARG A 160 10.82 1.32 7.17
CA ARG A 160 11.78 2.21 6.52
C ARG A 160 11.26 2.57 5.14
N ASP A 161 11.51 3.81 4.72
CA ASP A 161 11.22 4.21 3.35
C ASP A 161 12.02 3.34 2.38
N TRP A 162 11.29 2.65 1.50
CA TRP A 162 11.84 1.83 0.45
C TRP A 162 11.42 2.46 -0.87
N ALA A 163 11.96 3.64 -1.20
CA ALA A 163 11.71 4.17 -2.53
C ALA A 163 12.42 3.24 -3.54
N PRO A 164 11.71 2.56 -4.46
CA PRO A 164 12.39 1.96 -5.60
C PRO A 164 13.04 3.13 -6.31
N ALA A 165 14.38 3.21 -6.26
CA ALA A 165 15.13 4.24 -6.95
C ALA A 165 14.58 4.34 -8.36
N ALA A 166 14.09 5.53 -8.74
CA ALA A 166 13.42 5.76 -10.01
C ALA A 166 14.15 5.02 -11.15
N GLY A 167 13.56 3.92 -11.64
CA GLY A 167 14.05 3.22 -12.81
C GLY A 167 14.69 1.84 -12.62
N ARG A 168 14.09 0.92 -11.85
CA ARG A 168 14.18 -0.54 -12.10
C ARG A 168 13.19 -1.33 -11.23
N CYS A 169 12.05 -1.68 -11.82
CA CYS A 169 11.46 -3.02 -11.61
C CYS A 169 12.12 -3.96 -12.62
#